data_AF-A0A968QCZ1-F1
#
_entry.id   AF-A0A968QCZ1-F1
#
_cell.length_a   1.000
_cell.length_b   1.000
_cell.length_c   1.000
_cell.angle_alpha   90.00
_cell.angle_beta   90.00
_cell.angle_gamma   90.00
#
_symmetry.space_group_name_H-M   'P 1'
#
loop_
_entity.id
_entity.type
_entity.pdbx_description
1 polymer ?
#
loop_
_entity_poly.entity_id
_entity_poly.type
_entity_poly.pdbx_seq_one_letter_code
_entity_poly.pdbx_strand_id
1 'polypeptide(L)'
;MNTAYSPGFDLLNIGTDVMPATKPKKQGTLTANTRLTWKSSIAHELVGHREAALGGNTQSEIPLEEAQASIRAARFAPSLLSTERYTLLRDGITRLYKADLKIRQVKNILDINSR
;
A
#
# COMPACT_ATOMS: atom_id res chain seq x y z
N MET A 1 -1.66 -17.46 -3.46
CA MET A 1 -0.77 -16.97 -2.40
C MET A 1 -0.54 -15.50 -2.67
N ASN A 2 -0.78 -14.62 -1.70
CA ASN A 2 -0.69 -13.17 -1.88
C ASN A 2 0.61 -12.64 -1.27
N THR A 3 1.11 -11.56 -1.84
CA THR A 3 2.23 -10.79 -1.28
C THR A 3 1.72 -9.99 -0.08
N ALA A 4 2.36 -10.14 1.08
CA ALA A 4 1.95 -9.48 2.32
C ALA A 4 3.10 -9.43 3.36
N TYR A 5 3.12 -8.39 4.20
CA TYR A 5 3.94 -8.33 5.40
C TYR A 5 3.22 -8.89 6.64
N SER A 6 3.94 -9.57 7.53
CA SER A 6 3.44 -9.97 8.85
C SER A 6 4.35 -9.50 10.00
N PRO A 7 3.83 -8.72 10.97
CA PRO A 7 4.63 -8.17 12.06
C PRO A 7 5.03 -9.20 13.14
N GLY A 8 4.43 -10.39 13.16
CA GLY A 8 4.73 -11.41 14.18
C GLY A 8 6.14 -12.02 14.07
N PHE A 9 6.75 -12.01 12.89
CA PHE A 9 8.09 -12.55 12.63
C PHE A 9 8.90 -11.71 11.64
N ASP A 10 8.55 -10.43 11.45
CA ASP A 10 9.15 -9.51 10.46
C ASP A 10 9.36 -10.18 9.08
N LEU A 11 8.31 -10.82 8.56
CA LEU A 11 8.37 -11.65 7.36
C LEU A 11 7.67 -10.97 6.18
N LEU A 12 8.38 -10.86 5.05
CA LEU A 12 7.79 -10.53 3.75
C LEU A 12 7.49 -11.84 3.00
N ASN A 13 6.21 -12.14 2.80
CA ASN A 13 5.80 -13.21 1.90
C ASN A 13 5.63 -12.64 0.49
N ILE A 14 6.31 -13.20 -0.51
CA ILE A 14 6.17 -12.79 -1.92
C ILE A 14 5.28 -13.80 -2.64
N GLY A 15 4.06 -13.38 -2.96
CA GLY A 15 3.09 -14.17 -3.71
C GLY A 15 3.25 -14.04 -5.22
N THR A 16 2.49 -14.86 -5.96
CA THR A 16 2.46 -14.83 -7.43
C THR A 16 1.80 -13.57 -8.00
N ASP A 17 1.11 -12.81 -7.15
CA ASP A 17 0.44 -11.54 -7.44
C ASP A 17 1.38 -10.32 -7.37
N VAL A 18 2.65 -10.51 -7.03
CA VAL A 18 3.66 -9.44 -7.00
C VAL A 18 3.83 -8.80 -8.39
N MET A 19 3.57 -9.56 -9.46
CA MET A 19 3.64 -9.09 -10.83
C MET A 19 2.26 -8.62 -11.33
N PRO A 20 2.20 -7.58 -12.18
CA PRO A 20 0.95 -7.15 -12.78
C PRO A 20 0.29 -8.29 -13.56
N ALA A 21 -1.03 -8.46 -13.42
CA ALA A 21 -1.75 -9.46 -14.18
C ALA A 21 -1.89 -9.02 -15.65
N THR A 22 -1.59 -9.91 -16.59
CA THR A 22 -1.76 -9.68 -18.04
C THR A 22 -3.22 -9.36 -18.43
N LYS A 23 -4.20 -9.76 -17.61
CA LYS A 23 -5.61 -9.36 -17.69
C LYS A 23 -6.18 -9.16 -16.26
N PRO A 24 -6.30 -7.93 -15.74
CA PRO A 24 -6.83 -7.73 -14.39
C PRO A 24 -8.32 -8.08 -14.34
N LYS A 25 -8.69 -9.17 -13.64
CA LYS A 25 -10.09 -9.45 -13.31
C LYS A 25 -10.59 -8.40 -12.31
N LYS A 26 -11.85 -7.96 -12.48
CA LYS A 26 -12.50 -6.90 -11.69
C LYS A 26 -12.46 -7.18 -10.18
N GLN A 27 -12.35 -6.07 -9.43
CA GLN A 27 -12.62 -5.82 -8.01
C GLN A 27 -12.84 -7.03 -7.07
N GLY A 28 -11.99 -7.14 -6.05
CA GLY A 28 -12.25 -7.95 -4.85
C GLY A 28 -10.96 -8.58 -4.32
N THR A 29 -10.44 -8.04 -3.22
CA THR A 29 -9.31 -8.53 -2.38
C THR A 29 -7.97 -8.92 -3.03
N LEU A 30 -7.87 -8.93 -4.37
CA LEU A 30 -6.70 -9.31 -5.18
C LEU A 30 -6.20 -8.17 -6.11
N THR A 31 -6.68 -6.93 -5.97
CA THR A 31 -6.78 -6.00 -7.13
C THR A 31 -5.88 -4.75 -7.16
N ALA A 32 -4.99 -4.54 -6.19
CA ALA A 32 -3.99 -3.46 -6.23
C ALA A 32 -2.68 -3.93 -6.87
N ASN A 33 -2.09 -5.02 -6.34
CA ASN A 33 -0.81 -5.58 -6.79
C ASN A 33 -0.81 -6.00 -8.28
N THR A 34 -1.97 -6.40 -8.83
CA THR A 34 -2.07 -6.78 -10.25
C THR A 34 -1.97 -5.62 -11.24
N ARG A 35 -1.98 -4.35 -10.78
CA ARG A 35 -1.72 -3.15 -11.61
C ARG A 35 -0.39 -2.50 -11.28
N LEU A 36 0.21 -2.90 -10.17
CA LEU A 36 1.44 -2.39 -9.64
C LEU A 36 2.60 -3.22 -10.21
N THR A 37 3.74 -2.58 -10.41
CA THR A 37 4.97 -3.33 -10.64
C THR A 37 5.35 -4.10 -9.38
N TRP A 38 6.17 -5.13 -9.51
CA TRP A 38 6.70 -5.84 -8.34
C TRP A 38 7.43 -4.92 -7.36
N LYS A 39 8.12 -3.89 -7.86
CA LYS A 39 8.77 -2.88 -7.01
C LYS A 39 7.77 -2.11 -6.17
N SER A 40 6.64 -1.73 -6.78
CA SER A 40 5.58 -0.99 -6.10
C SER A 40 4.89 -1.86 -5.05
N SER A 41 4.63 -3.14 -5.35
CA SER A 41 4.07 -4.10 -4.40
C SER A 41 5.02 -4.31 -3.20
N ILE A 42 6.32 -4.54 -3.44
CA ILE A 42 7.30 -4.66 -2.35
C ILE A 42 7.42 -3.37 -1.53
N ALA A 43 7.39 -2.20 -2.20
CA ALA A 43 7.43 -0.92 -1.51
C ALA A 43 6.20 -0.70 -0.63
N HIS A 44 5.01 -1.13 -1.07
CA HIS A 44 3.79 -1.10 -0.27
C HIS A 44 3.95 -1.90 1.02
N GLU A 45 4.48 -3.12 0.94
CA GLU A 45 4.68 -3.96 2.12
C GLU A 45 5.76 -3.42 3.06
N LEU A 46 6.92 -3.02 2.52
CA LEU A 46 8.08 -2.67 3.34
C LEU A 46 8.08 -1.21 3.80
N VAL A 47 7.93 -0.26 2.87
CA VAL A 47 7.95 1.18 3.19
C VAL A 47 6.58 1.65 3.68
N GLY A 48 5.51 0.99 3.22
CA GLY A 48 4.17 1.20 3.72
C GLY A 48 3.95 0.55 5.08
N HIS A 49 3.61 -0.74 5.09
CA HIS A 49 3.17 -1.44 6.30
C HIS A 49 4.30 -1.61 7.34
N ARG A 50 5.44 -2.19 6.96
CA ARG A 50 6.50 -2.52 7.92
C ARG A 50 7.06 -1.28 8.61
N GLU A 51 7.40 -0.22 7.88
CA GLU A 51 7.91 1.01 8.52
C GLU A 51 6.86 1.66 9.44
N ALA A 52 5.57 1.66 9.06
CA ALA A 52 4.51 2.15 9.94
C ALA A 52 4.36 1.28 11.20
N ALA A 53 4.47 -0.04 11.07
CA ALA A 53 4.43 -0.99 12.18
C ALA A 53 5.61 -0.79 13.14
N LEU A 54 6.82 -0.61 12.63
CA LEU A 54 8.00 -0.31 13.46
C LEU A 54 7.86 1.02 14.22
N GLY A 55 7.16 1.99 13.64
CA GLY A 55 6.84 3.27 14.29
C GLY A 55 5.64 3.21 15.25
N GLY A 56 4.94 2.09 15.36
CA GLY A 56 3.70 1.97 16.16
C GLY A 56 2.50 2.71 15.58
N ASN A 57 2.54 3.04 14.28
CA ASN A 57 1.56 3.88 13.60
C ASN A 57 0.60 3.09 12.67
N THR A 58 0.45 1.79 12.89
CA THR A 58 -0.52 0.97 12.15
C THR A 58 -1.95 1.42 12.45
N GLN A 59 -2.81 1.40 11.44
CA GLN A 59 -4.23 1.67 11.56
C GLN A 59 -5.00 0.38 11.83
N SER A 60 -6.04 0.49 12.65
CA SER A 60 -6.93 -0.64 12.98
C SER A 60 -7.90 -0.94 11.83
N GLU A 61 -8.29 0.11 11.08
CA GLU A 61 -9.24 0.01 9.99
C GLU A 61 -8.53 -0.32 8.68
N ILE A 62 -8.91 -1.44 8.05
CA ILE A 62 -8.28 -1.94 6.81
C ILE A 62 -8.18 -0.85 5.71
N PRO A 63 -9.23 -0.05 5.42
CA PRO A 63 -9.12 0.97 4.38
C PRO A 63 -8.11 2.07 4.70
N LEU A 64 -7.92 2.39 6.00
CA LEU A 64 -6.94 3.38 6.44
C LEU A 64 -5.52 2.81 6.37
N GLU A 65 -5.33 1.56 6.83
CA GLU A 65 -4.03 0.89 6.86
C GLU A 65 -3.46 0.72 5.44
N GLU A 66 -4.29 0.23 4.52
CA GLU A 66 -3.86 0.04 3.14
C GLU A 66 -3.67 1.37 2.39
N ALA A 67 -4.48 2.39 2.70
CA ALA A 67 -4.28 3.72 2.13
C ALA A 67 -2.99 4.36 2.65
N GLN A 68 -2.71 4.23 3.94
CA GLN A 68 -1.46 4.65 4.56
C GLN A 68 -0.28 3.98 3.87
N ALA A 69 -0.28 2.65 3.75
CA ALA A 69 0.81 1.90 3.13
C ALA A 69 1.07 2.34 1.69
N SER A 70 0.03 2.47 0.87
CA SER A 70 0.15 2.97 -0.51
C SER A 70 0.70 4.40 -0.59
N ILE A 71 0.22 5.32 0.26
CA ILE A 71 0.68 6.72 0.24
C ILE A 71 2.13 6.82 0.75
N ARG A 72 2.48 6.08 1.81
CA ARG A 72 3.84 6.00 2.35
C ARG A 72 4.81 5.47 1.31
N ALA A 73 4.50 4.33 0.69
CA ALA A 73 5.32 3.75 -0.37
C ALA A 73 5.53 4.73 -1.53
N ALA A 74 4.47 5.43 -1.96
CA ALA A 74 4.59 6.44 -3.01
C ALA A 74 5.49 7.63 -2.64
N ARG A 75 5.49 8.04 -1.37
CA ARG A 75 6.28 9.18 -0.88
C ARG A 75 7.74 8.79 -0.64
N PHE A 76 7.98 7.67 0.03
CA PHE A 76 9.27 7.41 0.67
C PHE A 76 10.10 6.29 0.03
N ALA A 77 9.52 5.45 -0.83
CA ALA A 77 10.28 4.37 -1.43
C ALA A 77 11.31 4.92 -2.43
N PRO A 78 12.62 4.70 -2.26
CA PRO A 78 13.66 5.41 -3.02
C PRO A 78 13.74 5.01 -4.49
N SER A 79 13.38 3.76 -4.81
CA SER A 79 13.63 3.16 -6.14
C SER A 79 12.41 3.12 -7.07
N LEU A 80 11.35 3.87 -6.73
CA LEU A 80 10.14 3.96 -7.56
C LEU A 80 10.20 5.11 -8.56
N LEU A 81 9.82 4.79 -9.80
CA LEU A 81 9.58 5.75 -10.87
C LEU A 81 8.38 6.65 -10.54
N SER A 82 8.32 7.83 -11.16
CA SER A 82 7.20 8.76 -10.96
C SER A 82 5.83 8.15 -11.30
N THR A 83 5.77 7.27 -12.30
CA THR A 83 4.55 6.55 -12.70
C THR A 83 4.09 5.53 -11.64
N GLU A 84 5.04 4.82 -11.03
CA GLU A 84 4.79 3.88 -9.93
C GLU A 84 4.27 4.63 -8.69
N ARG A 85 4.93 5.75 -8.33
CA ARG A 85 4.50 6.61 -7.22
C ARG A 85 3.09 7.15 -7.44
N TYR A 86 2.79 7.64 -8.64
CA TYR A 86 1.45 8.12 -8.98
C TYR A 86 0.40 7.01 -8.88
N THR A 87 0.75 5.80 -9.32
CA THR A 87 -0.16 4.64 -9.25
C THR A 87 -0.48 4.28 -7.80
N LEU A 88 0.52 4.27 -6.91
CA LEU A 88 0.34 4.04 -5.48
C LEU A 88 -0.46 5.16 -4.79
N LEU A 89 -0.21 6.44 -5.11
CA LEU A 89 -1.04 7.53 -4.59
C LEU A 89 -2.51 7.35 -5.00
N ARG A 90 -2.76 7.05 -6.28
CA ARG A 90 -4.12 6.81 -6.78
C ARG A 90 -4.77 5.60 -6.12
N ASP A 91 -4.00 4.54 -5.86
CA ASP A 91 -4.48 3.36 -5.13
C ASP A 91 -4.93 3.74 -3.71
N GLY A 92 -4.09 4.44 -2.94
CA GLY A 92 -4.43 4.89 -1.59
C GLY A 92 -5.68 5.77 -1.55
N ILE A 93 -5.79 6.76 -2.47
CA ILE A 93 -6.99 7.60 -2.58
C ILE A 93 -8.22 6.78 -2.99
N THR A 94 -8.08 5.78 -3.86
CA THR A 94 -9.19 4.92 -4.29
C THR A 94 -9.69 4.04 -3.14
N ARG A 95 -8.80 3.56 -2.27
CA ARG A 95 -9.16 2.78 -1.08
C ARG A 95 -9.96 3.61 -0.08
N LEU A 96 -9.52 4.84 0.19
CA LEU A 96 -10.28 5.79 1.01
C LEU A 96 -11.65 6.10 0.40
N TYR A 97 -11.69 6.38 -0.91
CA TYR A 97 -12.94 6.67 -1.61
C TYR A 97 -13.96 5.52 -1.52
N LYS A 98 -13.50 4.26 -1.65
CA LYS A 98 -14.36 3.08 -1.51
C LYS A 98 -14.92 2.90 -0.09
N ALA A 99 -14.27 3.48 0.91
CA ALA A 99 -14.72 3.52 2.29
C ALA A 99 -15.49 4.82 2.63
N ASP A 100 -15.87 5.61 1.62
CA ASP A 100 -16.51 6.93 1.78
C ASP A 100 -15.70 7.95 2.61
N LEU A 101 -14.38 7.80 2.58
CA LEU A 101 -13.43 8.68 3.27
C LEU A 101 -12.70 9.59 2.28
N LYS A 102 -12.53 10.86 2.65
CA LYS A 102 -11.70 11.82 1.91
C LYS A 102 -10.36 11.97 2.61
N ILE A 103 -9.27 12.04 1.84
CA ILE A 103 -7.92 12.24 2.39
C ILE A 103 -7.83 13.42 3.35
N ARG A 104 -8.54 14.52 3.09
CA ARG A 104 -8.56 15.69 3.98
C ARG A 104 -9.13 15.42 5.38
N GLN A 105 -9.96 14.40 5.54
CA GLN A 105 -10.54 13.99 6.83
C GLN A 105 -9.55 13.13 7.62
N VAL A 106 -8.73 12.33 6.93
CA VAL A 106 -7.89 11.29 7.55
C VAL A 106 -6.39 11.62 7.52
N LYS A 107 -5.95 12.62 6.75
CA LYS A 107 -4.50 12.94 6.57
C LYS A 107 -3.73 13.21 7.86
N ASN A 108 -4.43 13.57 8.95
CA ASN A 108 -3.82 13.87 10.24
C ASN A 108 -3.68 12.62 11.13
N ILE A 109 -4.41 11.55 10.83
CA ILE A 109 -4.33 10.27 11.54
C ILE A 109 -3.45 9.26 10.81
N LEU A 110 -3.22 9.45 9.51
CA LEU A 110 -2.32 8.61 8.73
C LEU A 110 -0.85 9.05 8.93
N ASP A 111 0.04 8.10 9.15
CA ASP A 111 1.49 8.31 9.17
C ASP A 111 2.04 8.39 7.75
N ILE A 112 1.88 9.55 7.13
CA ILE A 112 2.27 9.80 5.73
C ILE A 112 3.24 10.96 5.58
N ASN A 113 3.56 11.71 6.64
CA ASN A 113 4.36 12.94 6.54
C ASN A 113 5.82 12.78 6.98
N SER A 114 6.17 11.64 7.55
CA SER A 114 7.52 11.33 8.02
C SER A 114 7.88 9.89 7.66
N ARG A 115 9.19 9.64 7.62
CA ARG A 115 9.75 8.30 7.52
C ARG A 115 10.32 7.89 8.88
#